data_AF-A0A8T0PHL9-F1
#
_entry.id   AF-A0A8T0PHL9-F1
#
_cell.length_a   1.000
_cell.length_b   1.000
_cell.length_c   1.000
_cell.angle_alpha   90.00
_cell.angle_beta   90.00
_cell.angle_gamma   90.00
#
_symmetry.space_group_name_H-M   'P 1'
#
loop_
_entity.id
_entity.type
_entity.pdbx_description
1 polymer ?
#
loop_
_entity_poly.entity_id
_entity_poly.type
_entity_poly.pdbx_seq_one_letter_code
_entity_poly.pdbx_strand_id
1 'polypeptide(L)'
;MAQVQGSPQWSDLPPELLGLVFLRLPTRADRAFFPVVRRTWCSAARQCRLPSPSPVPWLVLPGGNVISIPHGETFQLPEGLRYHNSCGEWLLLSRDDGSCFLMNPFTKATMPLPSLSSYSCYEEPVEVPEDCGAV
;
A
#
# COMPACT_ATOMS: atom_id res chain seq x y z
N MET A 1 -45.72 26.34 7.00
CA MET A 1 -44.68 26.32 5.95
C MET A 1 -43.92 25.03 6.09
N ALA A 2 -44.01 24.12 5.11
CA ALA A 2 -43.27 22.86 5.14
C ALA A 2 -41.80 23.15 4.84
N GLN A 3 -40.91 22.90 5.79
CA GLN A 3 -39.48 22.95 5.52
C GLN A 3 -39.14 21.82 4.56
N VAL A 4 -38.56 22.19 3.41
CA VAL A 4 -37.81 21.27 2.56
C VAL A 4 -36.61 20.83 3.38
N GLN A 5 -36.72 19.67 4.03
CA GLN A 5 -35.55 19.02 4.61
C GLN A 5 -34.66 18.60 3.46
N GLY A 6 -33.58 19.36 3.24
CA GLY A 6 -32.48 18.92 2.40
C GLY A 6 -32.02 17.56 2.90
N SER A 7 -31.71 16.65 1.99
CA SER A 7 -31.17 15.33 2.32
C SER A 7 -30.03 15.49 3.33
N PRO A 8 -30.00 14.71 4.43
CA PRO A 8 -28.92 14.81 5.41
C PRO A 8 -27.59 14.68 4.69
N GLN A 9 -26.65 15.59 4.96
CA GLN A 9 -25.36 15.53 4.31
C GLN A 9 -24.61 14.33 4.87
N TRP A 10 -23.82 13.64 4.04
CA TRP A 10 -22.89 12.59 4.50
C TRP A 10 -21.93 13.05 5.61
N SER A 11 -21.78 14.37 5.78
CA SER A 11 -21.03 15.00 6.86
C SER A 11 -21.69 14.88 8.24
N ASP A 12 -23.01 14.69 8.29
CA ASP A 12 -23.81 14.62 9.52
C ASP A 12 -23.95 13.19 10.04
N LEU A 13 -23.34 12.22 9.34
CA LEU A 13 -23.42 10.81 9.70
C LEU A 13 -22.65 10.56 11.03
N PRO A 14 -23.28 9.88 12.02
CA PRO A 14 -22.61 9.48 13.25
C PRO A 14 -21.32 8.68 13.00
N PRO A 15 -20.28 8.85 13.84
CA PRO A 15 -18.99 8.19 13.67
C PRO A 15 -19.10 6.66 13.69
N GLU A 16 -20.07 6.09 14.39
CA GLU A 16 -20.34 4.65 14.41
C GLU A 16 -20.77 4.14 13.03
N LEU A 17 -21.62 4.90 12.33
CA LEU A 17 -22.07 4.56 10.98
C LEU A 17 -20.96 4.80 9.94
N LEU A 18 -20.17 5.88 10.08
CA LEU A 18 -18.97 6.08 9.26
C LEU A 18 -17.99 4.92 9.41
N GLY A 19 -17.83 4.42 10.64
CA GLY A 19 -17.06 3.22 10.91
C GLY A 19 -17.59 2.01 10.14
N LEU A 20 -18.91 1.76 10.16
CA LEU A 20 -19.51 0.66 9.40
C LEU A 20 -19.31 0.80 7.88
N VAL A 21 -19.40 2.02 7.34
CA VAL A 21 -19.10 2.29 5.92
C VAL A 21 -17.64 1.93 5.64
N PHE A 22 -16.71 2.42 6.45
CA PHE A 22 -15.28 2.13 6.33
C PHE A 22 -14.97 0.63 6.39
N LEU A 23 -15.61 -0.11 7.30
CA LEU A 23 -15.46 -1.57 7.43
C LEU A 23 -15.94 -2.33 6.19
N ARG A 24 -16.93 -1.78 5.48
CA ARG A 24 -17.53 -2.37 4.27
C ARG A 24 -16.82 -1.99 2.97
N LEU A 25 -15.84 -1.10 3.01
CA LEU A 25 -15.07 -0.75 1.81
C LEU A 25 -14.27 -1.98 1.35
N PRO A 26 -14.50 -2.45 0.11
CA PRO A 26 -13.91 -3.69 -0.38
C PRO A 26 -12.44 -3.50 -0.77
N THR A 27 -12.08 -2.31 -1.25
CA THR A 27 -10.73 -2.05 -1.75
C THR A 27 -9.86 -1.34 -0.71
N ARG A 28 -8.54 -1.53 -0.84
CA ARG A 28 -7.57 -0.83 0.01
C ARG A 28 -7.44 0.64 -0.40
N ALA A 29 -7.66 0.96 -1.68
CA ALA A 29 -7.70 2.33 -2.18
C ALA A 29 -8.82 3.12 -1.52
N ASP A 30 -10.05 2.61 -1.52
CA ASP A 30 -11.20 3.29 -0.90
C ASP A 30 -10.94 3.53 0.59
N ARG A 31 -10.37 2.55 1.30
CA ARG A 31 -10.00 2.69 2.71
C ARG A 31 -8.92 3.74 2.93
N ALA A 32 -7.95 3.86 2.02
CA ALA A 32 -6.90 4.88 2.11
C ALA A 32 -7.41 6.29 1.81
N PHE A 33 -8.38 6.43 0.91
CA PHE A 33 -9.01 7.71 0.59
C PHE A 33 -10.08 8.13 1.61
N PHE A 34 -10.73 7.18 2.28
CA PHE A 34 -11.75 7.45 3.30
C PHE A 34 -11.33 8.50 4.35
N PRO A 35 -10.15 8.41 5.01
CA PRO A 35 -9.71 9.42 5.97
C PRO A 35 -9.33 10.76 5.34
N VAL A 36 -9.14 10.85 4.02
CA VAL A 36 -8.76 12.08 3.30
C VAL A 36 -9.97 13.00 3.11
N VAL A 37 -11.19 12.45 3.09
CA VAL A 37 -12.42 13.21 2.80
C VAL A 37 -12.65 14.35 3.80
N ARG A 38 -12.63 14.06 5.11
CA ARG A 38 -12.78 15.04 6.21
C ARG A 38 -12.17 14.54 7.51
N ARG A 39 -11.97 15.48 8.45
CA ARG A 39 -11.47 15.18 9.81
C ARG A 39 -12.37 14.19 10.58
N THR A 40 -13.69 14.29 10.43
CA THR A 40 -14.65 13.36 11.09
C THR A 40 -14.49 11.93 10.57
N TRP A 41 -14.28 11.76 9.27
CA TRP A 41 -14.03 10.47 8.62
C TRP A 41 -12.67 9.88 9.04
N CYS A 42 -11.64 10.73 9.10
CA CYS A 42 -10.33 10.33 9.64
C CYS A 42 -10.43 9.85 11.10
N SER A 43 -11.18 10.56 11.95
CA SER A 43 -11.42 10.16 13.34
C SER A 43 -12.16 8.82 13.42
N ALA A 44 -13.23 8.65 12.66
CA ALA A 44 -13.99 7.40 12.62
C ALA A 44 -13.12 6.21 12.16
N ALA A 45 -12.34 6.38 11.09
CA ALA A 45 -11.43 5.35 10.59
C ALA A 45 -10.37 4.95 11.63
N ARG A 46 -9.84 5.90 12.40
CA ARG A 46 -8.86 5.65 13.48
C ARG A 46 -9.47 4.91 14.68
N GLN A 47 -10.74 5.16 14.97
CA GLN A 47 -11.46 4.53 16.07
C GLN A 47 -11.87 3.08 15.74
N CYS A 48 -12.05 2.76 14.46
CA CYS A 48 -12.29 1.39 14.00
C CYS A 48 -11.05 0.52 14.18
N ARG A 49 -11.07 -0.38 15.17
CA ARG A 49 -10.12 -1.49 15.25
C ARG A 49 -10.48 -2.56 14.21
N LEU A 50 -9.85 -2.48 13.05
CA LEU A 50 -10.02 -3.43 11.96
C LEU A 50 -9.17 -4.69 12.18
N PRO A 51 -9.67 -5.89 11.83
CA PRO A 51 -8.81 -6.94 11.30
C PRO A 51 -8.15 -6.39 10.03
N SER A 52 -6.83 -6.58 9.87
CA SER A 52 -6.15 -6.19 8.63
C SER A 52 -6.96 -6.73 7.45
N PRO A 53 -7.33 -5.90 6.45
CA PRO A 53 -7.94 -6.43 5.25
C PRO A 53 -7.04 -7.55 4.71
N SER A 54 -7.67 -8.66 4.33
CA SER A 54 -6.97 -9.76 3.66
C SER A 54 -6.12 -9.16 2.54
N PRO A 55 -4.81 -9.43 2.50
CA PRO A 55 -3.92 -8.79 1.53
C PRO A 55 -4.36 -9.22 0.14
N VAL A 56 -5.08 -8.33 -0.55
CA VAL A 56 -5.31 -8.42 -1.99
C VAL A 56 -3.92 -8.43 -2.62
N PRO A 57 -3.50 -9.47 -3.35
CA PRO A 57 -2.17 -9.51 -3.94
C PRO A 57 -2.05 -8.43 -5.02
N TRP A 58 -0.94 -7.69 -4.98
CA TRP A 58 -0.58 -6.69 -5.97
C TRP A 58 0.52 -7.27 -6.85
N LEU A 59 0.35 -7.15 -8.16
CA LEU A 59 1.32 -7.63 -9.13
C LEU A 59 1.99 -6.42 -9.80
N VAL A 60 3.30 -6.29 -9.60
CA VAL A 60 4.11 -5.25 -10.24
C VAL A 60 4.62 -5.82 -11.57
N LEU A 61 4.19 -5.22 -12.68
CA LEU A 61 4.56 -5.62 -14.03
C LEU A 61 5.86 -4.95 -14.49
N PRO A 62 6.55 -5.57 -15.47
CA PRO A 62 7.59 -4.88 -16.24
C PRO A 62 7.05 -3.56 -16.81
N GLY A 63 7.78 -2.46 -16.59
CA GLY A 63 7.33 -1.10 -16.97
C GLY A 63 6.65 -0.31 -15.84
N GLY A 64 6.56 -0.85 -14.63
CA GLY A 64 6.13 -0.10 -13.44
C GLY A 64 4.62 -0.01 -13.24
N ASN A 65 3.83 -0.70 -14.08
CA ASN A 65 2.39 -0.85 -13.85
C ASN A 65 2.15 -1.80 -12.67
N VAL A 66 1.24 -1.45 -11.77
CA VAL A 66 0.84 -2.31 -10.66
C VAL A 66 -0.65 -2.59 -10.74
N ILE A 67 -1.04 -3.86 -10.59
CA ILE A 67 -2.41 -4.35 -10.72
C ILE A 67 -2.84 -5.03 -9.43
N SER A 68 -4.04 -4.71 -8.92
CA SER A 68 -4.69 -5.43 -7.83
C SER A 68 -5.60 -6.55 -8.36
N ILE A 69 -5.51 -7.75 -7.79
CA ILE A 69 -6.35 -8.91 -8.18
C ILE A 69 -7.24 -9.29 -6.99
N PRO A 70 -8.58 -9.36 -7.11
CA PRO A 70 -9.35 -9.47 -8.36
C PRO A 70 -9.94 -8.15 -8.90
N HIS A 71 -9.82 -7.05 -8.16
CA HIS A 71 -10.61 -5.84 -8.44
C HIS A 71 -10.11 -5.01 -9.63
N GLY A 72 -8.91 -5.31 -10.16
CA GLY A 72 -8.38 -4.70 -11.37
C GLY A 72 -7.95 -3.24 -11.19
N GLU A 73 -7.78 -2.78 -9.96
CA GLU A 73 -7.28 -1.43 -9.71
C GLU A 73 -5.85 -1.36 -10.19
N THR A 74 -5.53 -0.31 -10.95
CA THR A 74 -4.19 -0.12 -11.48
C THR A 74 -3.64 1.22 -11.03
N PHE A 75 -2.34 1.24 -10.71
CA PHE A 75 -1.59 2.48 -10.64
C PHE A 75 -0.24 2.30 -11.32
N GLN A 76 0.33 3.41 -11.78
CA GLN A 76 1.68 3.42 -12.33
C GLN A 76 2.66 3.93 -11.27
N LEU A 77 3.78 3.21 -11.14
CA LEU A 77 4.94 3.78 -10.47
C LEU A 77 5.46 4.96 -11.31
N PRO A 78 5.88 6.05 -10.66
CA PRO A 78 6.60 7.12 -11.34
C PRO A 78 7.77 6.58 -12.16
N GLU A 79 8.03 7.22 -13.30
CA GLU A 79 9.15 6.87 -14.18
C GLU A 79 10.50 7.02 -13.44
N GLY A 80 11.48 6.19 -13.81
CA GLY A 80 12.79 6.15 -13.15
C GLY A 80 12.80 5.49 -11.77
N LEU A 81 11.73 4.76 -11.42
CA LEU A 81 11.65 3.96 -10.20
C LEU A 81 11.68 2.46 -10.50
N ARG A 82 12.47 1.73 -9.72
CA ARG A 82 12.57 0.26 -9.76
C ARG A 82 11.99 -0.34 -8.48
N TYR A 83 11.08 -1.29 -8.63
CA TYR A 83 10.54 -2.08 -7.52
C TYR A 83 11.49 -3.20 -7.10
N HIS A 84 11.65 -3.40 -5.79
CA HIS A 84 12.49 -4.46 -5.22
C HIS A 84 11.73 -5.42 -4.31
N ASN A 85 10.91 -4.88 -3.39
CA ASN A 85 10.19 -5.70 -2.40
C ASN A 85 9.01 -4.92 -1.79
N SER A 86 8.23 -5.57 -0.93
CA SER A 86 7.17 -4.95 -0.13
C SER A 86 7.31 -5.29 1.36
N CYS A 87 7.00 -4.32 2.22
CA CYS A 87 6.91 -4.50 3.67
C CYS A 87 5.58 -3.92 4.16
N GLY A 88 4.61 -4.78 4.44
CA GLY A 88 3.25 -4.35 4.81
C GLY A 88 2.57 -3.56 3.68
N GLU A 89 2.25 -2.29 3.95
CA GLU A 89 1.64 -1.36 2.97
C GLU A 89 2.66 -0.58 2.12
N TRP A 90 3.95 -0.85 2.33
CA TRP A 90 5.02 -0.06 1.74
C TRP A 90 5.75 -0.84 0.67
N LEU A 91 6.01 -0.18 -0.46
CA LEU A 91 6.82 -0.69 -1.56
C LEU A 91 8.23 -0.15 -1.42
N LEU A 92 9.22 -1.05 -1.46
CA LEU A 92 10.63 -0.69 -1.56
C LEU A 92 10.95 -0.36 -3.02
N LEU A 93 11.31 0.90 -3.25
CA LEU A 93 11.64 1.44 -4.56
C LEU A 93 13.05 2.01 -4.54
N SER A 94 13.76 1.89 -5.67
CA SER A 94 14.99 2.65 -5.91
C SER A 94 14.82 3.61 -7.06
N ARG A 95 15.54 4.73 -7.02
CA ARG A 95 15.67 5.66 -8.14
C ARG A 95 16.91 5.33 -8.97
N ASP A 96 17.03 5.91 -10.15
CA ASP A 96 18.18 5.74 -11.05
C ASP A 96 19.54 6.14 -10.43
N ASP A 97 19.52 7.00 -9.40
CA ASP A 97 20.71 7.38 -8.62
C ASP A 97 21.13 6.32 -7.58
N GLY A 98 20.42 5.19 -7.49
CA GLY A 98 20.66 4.11 -6.54
C GLY A 98 20.09 4.35 -5.14
N SER A 99 19.52 5.52 -4.86
CA SER A 99 18.86 5.78 -3.59
C SER A 99 17.59 4.94 -3.45
N CYS A 100 17.32 4.46 -2.23
CA CYS A 100 16.16 3.64 -1.92
C CYS A 100 15.22 4.34 -0.94
N PHE A 101 13.93 4.11 -1.10
CA PHE A 101 12.90 4.63 -0.21
C PHE A 101 11.69 3.70 -0.19
N LEU A 102 10.88 3.83 0.85
CA LEU A 102 9.58 3.18 0.95
C LEU A 102 8.49 4.13 0.45
N MET A 103 7.55 3.62 -0.33
CA MET A 103 6.37 4.35 -0.78
C MET A 103 5.10 3.59 -0.46
N ASN A 104 4.13 4.26 0.16
CA ASN A 104 2.77 3.75 0.25
C ASN A 104 2.03 4.10 -1.07
N PRO A 105 1.60 3.11 -1.86
CA PRO A 105 1.02 3.37 -3.18
C PRO A 105 -0.35 4.05 -3.13
N PHE A 106 -1.06 3.97 -2.01
CA PHE A 106 -2.40 4.53 -1.83
C PHE A 106 -2.36 5.97 -1.33
N THR A 107 -1.61 6.20 -0.24
CA THR A 107 -1.51 7.53 0.37
C THR A 107 -0.45 8.40 -0.31
N LYS A 108 0.38 7.80 -1.18
CA LYS A 108 1.57 8.42 -1.78
C LYS A 108 2.60 8.90 -0.75
N ALA A 109 2.48 8.48 0.51
CA ALA A 109 3.45 8.77 1.53
C ALA A 109 4.79 8.10 1.18
N THR A 110 5.89 8.83 1.39
CA THR A 110 7.25 8.34 1.16
C THR A 110 8.05 8.38 2.45
N MET A 111 8.86 7.36 2.69
CA MET A 111 9.78 7.29 3.81
C MET A 111 11.20 7.03 3.27
N PRO A 112 12.16 7.94 3.46
CA PRO A 112 13.53 7.74 3.01
C PRO A 112 14.17 6.61 3.81
N LEU A 113 15.00 5.80 3.14
CA LEU A 113 15.81 4.80 3.80
C LEU A 113 17.26 5.29 3.96
N PRO A 114 17.99 4.83 4.98
CA PRO A 114 19.43 5.02 5.04
C PRO A 114 20.09 4.38 3.80
N SER A 115 21.28 4.85 3.44
CA SER A 115 22.00 4.32 2.29
C SER A 115 22.17 2.81 2.40
N LEU A 116 21.62 2.07 1.45
CA LEU A 116 21.71 0.61 1.46
C LEU A 116 23.09 0.09 1.07
N SER A 117 23.97 0.97 0.55
CA SER A 117 25.39 0.66 0.27
C SER A 117 26.17 0.22 1.51
N SER A 118 25.65 0.49 2.71
CA SER A 118 26.26 0.07 3.98
C SER A 118 25.89 -1.35 4.40
N TYR A 119 24.94 -1.99 3.70
CA TYR A 119 24.49 -3.35 4.01
C TYR A 119 25.01 -4.29 2.91
N SER A 120 26.03 -5.08 3.25
CA SER A 120 26.47 -6.18 2.39
C SER A 120 25.36 -7.23 2.31
N CYS A 121 24.89 -7.57 1.11
CA CYS A 121 24.10 -8.79 0.92
C CYS A 121 24.97 -9.95 1.38
N TYR A 122 24.50 -10.72 2.36
CA TYR A 122 25.09 -12.01 2.66
C TYR A 122 24.85 -12.88 1.41
N GLU A 123 25.89 -13.11 0.61
CA GLU A 123 25.84 -14.21 -0.34
C GLU A 123 25.92 -15.49 0.48
N GLU A 124 24.84 -16.26 0.47
CA GLU A 124 24.85 -17.61 0.98
C GLU A 124 25.81 -18.41 0.10
N PRO A 125 26.89 -19.00 0.65
CA PRO A 125 27.86 -19.72 -0.16
C PRO A 125 27.16 -20.90 -0.83
N VAL A 126 27.16 -20.91 -2.16
CA VAL A 126 26.73 -22.06 -2.95
C VAL A 126 27.76 -23.17 -2.70
N GLU A 127 27.41 -24.14 -1.85
CA GLU A 127 28.18 -25.37 -1.76
C GLU A 127 28.07 -26.10 -3.09
N VAL A 128 29.15 -26.07 -3.87
CA VAL A 128 29.29 -26.85 -5.09
C VAL A 128 29.54 -28.30 -4.64
N PRO A 129 28.71 -29.29 -5.02
CA PRO A 129 29.01 -30.67 -4.68
C PRO A 129 30.33 -31.06 -5.35
N GLU A 130 31.31 -31.48 -4.55
CA GLU A 130 32.53 -32.10 -5.08
C GLU A 130 32.12 -33.31 -5.91
N ASP A 131 32.40 -33.23 -7.20
CA ASP A 131 32.27 -34.36 -8.12
C ASP A 131 33.29 -35.42 -7.70
N CYS A 132 32.81 -36.48 -7.05
CA CYS A 132 33.59 -37.69 -6.80
C CYS A 132 33.87 -38.39 -8.14
N GLY A 133 34.82 -37.85 -8.91
CA GLY A 133 35.43 -38.52 -10.04
C GLY A 133 36.28 -39.69 -9.56
N ALA A 134 35.66 -40.85 -9.44
CA ALA A 134 36.35 -42.13 -9.32
C ALA A 134 36.82 -42.58 -10.71
N VAL A 135 38.14 -42.61 -10.95
CA VAL A 135 38.84 -43.66 -11.72
C VAL A 135 40.25 -43.84 -11.15
#